data_AF-A0A1G6UMW7-F1
#
_entry.id   AF-A0A1G6UMW7-F1
#
_cell.length_a   1.000
_cell.length_b   1.000
_cell.length_c   1.000
_cell.angle_alpha   90.00
_cell.angle_beta   90.00
_cell.angle_gamma   90.00
#
_symmetry.space_group_name_H-M   'P 1'
#
loop_
_entity.id
_entity.type
_entity.pdbx_description
1 polymer ?
#
loop_
_entity_poly.entity_id
_entity_poly.type
_entity_poly.pdbx_seq_one_letter_code
_entity_poly.pdbx_strand_id
1 'polypeptide(L)'
;MPPAPAGPTTGDVIRTVVGRLEPGVRVGLDAGLRAGGWDSALTSDWTDVEAHRVHDLDEERDRVRRERFAPFCEQIARVRFEC
;
A
#
# COMPACT_ATOMS: atom_id res chain seq x y z
N MET A 1 -12.22 -30.11 -16.10
CA MET A 1 -11.08 -29.26 -15.71
C MET A 1 -11.58 -28.40 -14.55
N PRO A 2 -11.03 -28.52 -13.32
CA PRO A 2 -11.40 -27.63 -12.23
C PRO A 2 -10.98 -26.19 -12.57
N PRO A 3 -11.72 -25.17 -12.10
CA PRO A 3 -11.30 -23.77 -12.28
C PRO A 3 -9.93 -23.55 -11.62
N ALA A 4 -9.09 -22.74 -12.27
CA ALA A 4 -7.81 -22.33 -11.71
C ALA A 4 -8.02 -21.70 -10.31
N PRO A 5 -7.14 -21.95 -9.33
CA PRO A 5 -7.28 -21.33 -8.02
C PRO A 5 -7.31 -19.80 -8.18
N ALA A 6 -8.25 -19.16 -7.49
CA ALA A 6 -8.33 -17.70 -7.45
C ALA A 6 -6.98 -17.16 -6.97
N GLY A 7 -6.39 -16.24 -7.73
CA GLY A 7 -5.17 -15.54 -7.32
C GLY A 7 -5.38 -14.79 -6.01
N PRO A 8 -4.29 -14.36 -5.33
CA PRO A 8 -4.40 -13.63 -4.08
C PRO A 8 -5.29 -12.40 -4.25
N THR A 9 -6.20 -12.19 -3.33
CA THR A 9 -7.06 -10.99 -3.37
C THR A 9 -6.22 -9.76 -3.03
N THR A 10 -6.69 -8.57 -3.42
CA THR A 10 -6.07 -7.30 -3.02
C THR A 10 -5.88 -7.22 -1.50
N GLY A 11 -6.82 -7.75 -0.72
CA GLY A 11 -6.71 -7.87 0.74
C GLY A 11 -5.57 -8.80 1.21
N ASP A 12 -5.30 -9.89 0.49
CA ASP A 12 -4.21 -10.82 0.81
C ASP A 12 -2.84 -10.26 0.46
N VAL A 13 -2.73 -9.55 -0.65
CA VAL A 13 -1.52 -8.80 -1.03
C VAL A 13 -1.24 -7.71 0.00
N ILE A 14 -2.26 -6.95 0.38
CA ILE A 14 -2.16 -5.90 1.40
C ILE A 14 -1.71 -6.49 2.74
N ARG A 15 -2.33 -7.55 3.26
CA ARG A 15 -1.92 -8.18 4.54
C ARG A 15 -0.48 -8.70 4.50
N THR A 16 -0.05 -9.27 3.37
CA THR A 16 1.32 -9.77 3.20
C THR A 16 2.35 -8.63 3.25
N VAL A 17 1.99 -7.47 2.69
CA VAL A 17 2.82 -6.28 2.76
C VAL A 17 2.80 -5.69 4.18
N VAL A 18 1.63 -5.69 4.84
CA VAL A 18 1.45 -5.19 6.22
C VAL A 18 2.33 -5.89 7.24
N GLY A 19 2.53 -7.20 7.11
CA GLY A 19 3.38 -7.97 8.03
C GLY A 19 4.87 -7.60 8.00
N ARG A 20 5.31 -6.73 7.08
CA ARG A 20 6.70 -6.27 6.93
C ARG A 20 6.87 -4.76 7.06
N LEU A 21 5.87 -4.03 7.54
CA LEU A 21 5.96 -2.58 7.58
C LEU A 21 6.72 -2.08 8.81
N GLU A 22 7.53 -1.06 8.59
CA GLU A 22 8.27 -0.32 9.62
C GLU A 22 7.32 0.32 10.66
N PRO A 23 7.80 0.61 11.89
CA PRO A 23 7.03 1.30 12.91
C PRO A 23 6.43 2.61 12.37
N GLY A 24 5.12 2.81 12.54
CA GLY A 24 4.42 4.03 12.10
C GLY A 24 3.67 3.92 10.77
N VAL A 25 3.79 2.80 10.05
CA VAL A 25 2.94 2.55 8.88
C VAL A 25 1.63 1.87 9.30
N ARG A 26 0.51 2.42 8.85
CA ARG A 26 -0.83 1.86 9.04
C ARG A 26 -1.47 1.59 7.69
N VAL A 27 -2.19 0.47 7.60
CA VAL A 27 -2.94 0.10 6.40
C VAL A 27 -4.36 -0.24 6.77
N GLY A 28 -5.31 0.27 5.99
CA GLY A 28 -6.73 0.02 6.15
C GLY A 28 -7.37 -0.37 4.82
N LEU A 29 -8.36 -1.25 4.88
CA LEU A 29 -9.29 -1.48 3.77
C LEU A 29 -10.45 -0.50 3.88
N ASP A 30 -11.11 -0.24 2.75
CA ASP A 30 -12.33 0.55 2.74
C ASP A 30 -13.39 -0.04 3.68
N ALA A 31 -14.07 0.84 4.40
CA ALA A 31 -15.17 0.45 5.28
C ALA A 31 -16.51 0.40 4.55
N GLY A 32 -16.58 0.74 3.26
CA GLY A 32 -17.80 0.73 2.46
C GLY A 32 -18.79 1.84 2.82
N LEU A 33 -18.34 2.89 3.54
CA LEU A 33 -19.22 3.94 4.06
C LEU A 33 -19.66 4.95 3.00
N ARG A 34 -18.95 5.02 1.86
CA ARG A 34 -19.26 5.92 0.75
C ARG A 34 -19.05 5.22 -0.60
N ALA A 35 -20.06 5.25 -1.46
CA ALA A 35 -19.93 4.76 -2.83
C ALA A 35 -18.86 5.56 -3.62
N GLY A 36 -18.07 4.86 -4.42
CA GLY A 36 -16.94 5.45 -5.15
C GLY A 36 -15.80 5.89 -4.23
N GLY A 37 -15.60 5.20 -3.10
CA GLY A 37 -14.41 5.29 -2.27
C GLY A 37 -13.20 4.60 -2.88
N TRP A 38 -12.05 4.70 -2.21
CA TRP A 38 -10.86 3.90 -2.53
C TRP A 38 -10.95 2.58 -1.77
N ASP A 39 -10.43 1.49 -2.32
CA ASP A 39 -10.48 0.16 -1.68
C ASP A 39 -9.55 -0.01 -0.48
N SER A 40 -8.51 0.83 -0.39
CA SER A 40 -7.54 0.78 0.71
C SER A 40 -6.77 2.10 0.87
N ALA A 41 -6.16 2.28 2.04
CA ALA A 41 -5.27 3.40 2.34
C ALA A 41 -4.04 2.91 3.10
N LEU A 42 -2.87 3.43 2.71
CA LEU A 42 -1.62 3.31 3.47
C LEU A 42 -1.25 4.70 3.99
N THR A 43 -0.92 4.79 5.28
CA THR A 43 -0.43 6.00 5.92
C THR A 43 0.89 5.70 6.61
N SER A 44 1.82 6.64 6.58
CA SER A 44 3.14 6.49 7.19
C SER A 44 3.52 7.82 7.81
N ASP A 45 3.70 7.82 9.13
CA ASP A 45 4.10 8.98 9.89
C ASP A 45 5.64 8.99 10.01
N TRP A 46 6.26 10.12 9.70
CA TRP A 46 7.73 10.27 9.70
C TRP A 46 8.16 11.25 10.78
N THR A 47 9.30 10.99 11.42
CA THR A 47 9.87 11.87 12.44
C THR A 47 10.28 13.22 11.85
N ASP A 48 10.85 13.21 10.63
CA ASP A 48 11.26 14.39 9.89
C ASP A 48 11.32 14.11 8.37
N VAL A 49 11.64 15.16 7.61
CA VAL A 49 11.76 15.11 6.14
C VAL A 49 12.89 14.19 5.70
N GLU A 50 13.98 14.10 6.45
CA GLU A 50 15.13 13.26 6.08
C GLU A 50 14.82 11.78 6.26
N ALA A 51 14.10 11.41 7.33
CA ALA A 51 13.58 10.06 7.52
C ALA A 51 12.65 9.66 6.36
N HIS A 52 11.73 10.55 5.97
CA HIS A 52 10.89 10.34 4.80
C HIS A 52 11.72 10.23 3.50
N ARG A 53 12.78 11.04 3.35
CA ARG A 53 13.63 11.05 2.15
C ARG A 53 14.44 9.78 2.00
N VAL A 54 15.07 9.31 3.08
CA VAL A 54 15.79 8.02 3.10
C VAL A 54 14.84 6.89 2.74
N HIS A 55 13.63 6.90 3.31
CA HIS A 55 12.61 5.97 2.88
C HIS A 55 12.33 6.14 1.38
N ASP A 56 11.95 7.34 0.87
CA ASP A 56 11.59 7.59 -0.54
C ASP A 56 12.69 7.17 -1.55
N LEU A 57 13.95 7.08 -1.14
CA LEU A 57 15.06 6.62 -1.98
C LEU A 57 15.28 5.09 -2.00
N ASP A 58 14.51 4.31 -1.23
CA ASP A 58 14.63 2.85 -1.21
C ASP A 58 14.13 2.20 -2.52
N GLU A 59 15.10 1.72 -3.32
CA GLU A 59 14.86 1.05 -4.60
C GLU A 59 14.08 -0.26 -4.45
N GLU A 60 14.23 -0.97 -3.33
CA GLU A 60 13.51 -2.21 -3.07
C GLU A 60 12.01 -1.94 -2.91
N ARG A 61 11.66 -0.89 -2.18
CA ARG A 61 10.27 -0.47 -2.05
C ARG A 61 9.68 -0.04 -3.39
N ASP A 62 10.43 0.67 -4.22
CA ASP A 62 9.98 1.06 -5.55
C ASP A 62 9.77 -0.14 -6.47
N ARG A 63 10.61 -1.17 -6.36
CA ARG A 63 10.42 -2.45 -7.03
C ARG A 63 9.15 -3.14 -6.56
N VAL A 64 8.96 -3.29 -5.24
CA VAL A 64 7.75 -3.90 -4.66
C VAL A 64 6.50 -3.15 -5.11
N ARG A 65 6.51 -1.81 -5.12
CA ARG A 65 5.39 -1.01 -5.60
C ARG A 65 5.09 -1.28 -7.08
N ARG A 66 6.11 -1.29 -7.95
CA ARG A 66 5.92 -1.54 -9.39
C ARG A 66 5.46 -2.97 -9.69
N GLU A 67 6.03 -3.96 -9.03
CA GLU A 67 5.83 -5.36 -9.40
C GLU A 67 4.66 -6.02 -8.65
N ARG A 68 4.37 -5.54 -7.44
CA ARG A 68 3.40 -6.19 -6.53
C ARG A 68 2.16 -5.36 -6.26
N PHE A 69 2.21 -4.04 -6.38
CA PHE A 69 1.03 -3.18 -6.16
C PHE A 69 0.43 -2.70 -7.47
N ALA A 70 1.24 -2.07 -8.33
CA ALA A 70 0.75 -1.47 -9.57
C ALA A 70 -0.08 -2.40 -10.46
N PRO A 71 0.23 -3.72 -10.59
CA PRO A 71 -0.58 -4.62 -11.42
C PRO A 71 -1.99 -4.91 -10.87
N PHE A 72 -2.24 -4.64 -9.58
CA PHE A 72 -3.52 -4.91 -8.92
C PHE A 72 -4.33 -3.63 -8.64
N CYS A 73 -3.78 -2.46 -8.94
CA CYS A 73 -4.43 -1.17 -8.68
C CYS A 73 -4.84 -0.52 -9.99
N GLU A 74 -6.13 -0.21 -10.16
CA GLU A 74 -6.58 0.64 -11.27
C GLU A 74 -5.97 2.06 -11.16
N GLN A 75 -5.90 2.58 -9.94
CA GLN A 75 -5.38 3.91 -9.65
C GLN A 75 -4.56 3.90 -8.35
N ILE A 76 -3.53 4.74 -8.28
CA ILE A 76 -2.72 4.96 -7.08
C ILE A 76 -2.54 6.46 -6.90
N ALA A 77 -3.06 7.01 -5.81
CA ALA A 77 -2.87 8.40 -5.40
C ALA A 77 -1.95 8.50 -4.17
N ARG A 78 -1.18 9.58 -4.06
CA ARG A 78 -0.29 9.85 -2.92
C ARG A 78 -0.38 11.31 -2.50
N VAL A 79 -0.46 11.55 -1.20
CA VAL A 79 -0.40 12.88 -0.58
C VAL A 79 0.67 12.88 0.49
N ARG A 80 1.41 13.99 0.60
CA ARG A 80 2.42 14.25 1.63
C ARG A 80 2.20 15.67 2.14
N PHE A 81 2.25 15.84 3.45
CA PHE A 81 2.06 17.12 4.10
C PHE A 81 2.86 17.14 5.41
N GLU A 82 3.19 18.35 5.87
CA GLU A 82 3.77 18.60 7.19
C GLU A 82 2.65 19.13 8.10
N CYS A 83 2.70 18.79 9.40
CA CYS A 83 1.79 19.29 10.42
C CYS A 83 2.39 20.50 11.15
#